data_AF-A0A355YQN4-F1
#
_entry.id   AF-A0A355YQN4-F1
#
_cell.length_a   1.000
_cell.length_b   1.000
_cell.length_c   1.000
_cell.angle_alpha   90.00
_cell.angle_beta   90.00
_cell.angle_gamma   90.00
#
_symmetry.space_group_name_H-M   'P 1'
#
loop_
_entity.id
_entity.type
_entity.pdbx_description
1 polymer ?
#
loop_
_entity_poly.entity_id
_entity_poly.type
_entity_poly.pdbx_seq_one_letter_code
_entity_poly.pdbx_strand_id
1 'polypeptide(L)'
;MLKKLVKFLENNHPDSNVNDYLDAKYLQLTPPQLKQIADALNSGELQIKPASSCSADRFVFHFGGTIILVQKDTTDSSAVYQAELSWETDFLAIHSTRSKGKGFYFIAFEFDDDYQVTLKETDKLLEDQVRNEEQNQELIDKAMPVLKGFMSAISE
;
A
#
# COMPACT_ATOMS: atom_id res chain seq x y z
N MET A 1 -4.74 -12.00 4.29
CA MET A 1 -4.65 -11.28 3.00
C MET A 1 -3.29 -11.51 2.34
N LEU A 2 -2.17 -11.22 3.00
CA LEU A 2 -0.81 -11.33 2.44
C LEU A 2 -0.52 -12.64 1.70
N LYS A 3 -0.83 -13.81 2.29
CA LYS A 3 -0.61 -15.11 1.64
C LYS A 3 -1.35 -15.28 0.31
N LYS A 4 -2.52 -14.65 0.16
CA LYS A 4 -3.27 -14.65 -1.11
C LYS A 4 -2.60 -13.73 -2.14
N LEU A 5 -2.14 -12.56 -1.70
CA LEU A 5 -1.41 -11.60 -2.54
C LEU A 5 -0.12 -12.21 -3.09
N VAL A 6 0.70 -12.81 -2.23
CA VAL A 6 1.95 -13.49 -2.64
C VAL A 6 1.65 -14.58 -3.67
N LYS A 7 0.67 -15.45 -3.39
CA LYS A 7 0.27 -16.49 -4.35
C LYS A 7 -0.26 -15.90 -5.65
N PHE A 8 -0.95 -14.75 -5.62
CA PHE A 8 -1.42 -14.08 -6.83
C PHE A 8 -0.23 -13.59 -7.67
N LEU A 9 0.75 -12.93 -7.05
CA LEU A 9 1.96 -12.45 -7.70
C LEU A 9 2.75 -13.60 -8.33
N GLU A 10 2.99 -14.69 -7.59
CA GLU A 10 3.70 -15.88 -8.12
C GLU A 10 3.05 -16.47 -9.38
N ASN A 11 1.72 -16.40 -9.50
CA ASN A 11 0.99 -16.99 -10.62
C ASN A 11 0.78 -16.06 -11.82
N ASN A 12 0.72 -14.74 -11.60
CA ASN A 12 0.33 -13.77 -12.64
C ASN A 12 1.44 -12.76 -12.96
N HIS A 13 2.40 -12.55 -12.06
CA HIS A 13 3.54 -11.66 -12.22
C HIS A 13 4.82 -12.37 -11.75
N PRO A 14 5.26 -13.44 -12.43
CA PRO A 14 6.39 -14.27 -11.99
C PRO A 14 7.72 -13.51 -11.90
N ASP A 15 7.83 -12.38 -12.61
CA ASP A 15 8.99 -11.49 -12.55
C ASP A 15 8.96 -10.53 -11.34
N SER A 16 7.83 -10.44 -10.63
CA SER A 16 7.74 -9.64 -9.41
C SER A 16 8.55 -10.27 -8.28
N ASN A 17 9.35 -9.46 -7.60
CA ASN A 17 10.10 -9.89 -6.44
C ASN A 17 9.19 -10.05 -5.21
N VAL A 18 8.59 -11.22 -5.04
CA VAL A 18 7.71 -11.51 -3.90
C VAL A 18 8.41 -11.41 -2.54
N ASN A 19 9.75 -11.48 -2.50
CA ASN A 19 10.52 -11.31 -1.27
C ASN A 19 10.39 -9.90 -0.70
N ASP A 20 10.08 -8.90 -1.54
CA ASP A 20 9.81 -7.55 -1.04
C ASP A 20 8.62 -7.51 -0.08
N TYR A 21 7.68 -8.45 -0.19
CA TYR A 21 6.58 -8.63 0.76
C TYR A 21 6.90 -9.58 1.91
N LEU A 22 7.66 -10.64 1.65
CA LEU A 22 7.93 -11.70 2.64
C LEU A 22 8.99 -11.29 3.67
N ASP A 23 9.97 -10.51 3.25
CA ASP A 23 11.07 -10.04 4.10
C ASP A 23 10.70 -8.77 4.88
N ALA A 24 9.65 -8.07 4.44
CA ALA A 24 9.15 -6.87 5.08
C ALA A 24 8.39 -7.17 6.38
N LYS A 25 8.55 -6.29 7.37
CA LYS A 25 7.75 -6.38 8.61
C LYS A 25 6.27 -6.20 8.29
N TYR A 26 5.46 -7.20 8.62
CA TYR A 26 4.01 -7.16 8.40
C TYR A 26 3.28 -6.53 9.59
N LEU A 27 2.58 -5.43 9.33
CA LEU A 27 1.93 -4.58 10.31
C LEU A 27 0.44 -4.52 9.97
N GLN A 28 -0.39 -5.20 10.75
CA GLN A 28 -1.83 -5.26 10.52
C GLN A 28 -2.58 -4.49 11.60
N LEU A 29 -3.38 -3.51 11.18
CA LEU A 29 -4.32 -2.83 12.05
C LEU A 29 -5.63 -3.61 12.15
N THR A 30 -6.08 -3.80 13.38
CA THR A 30 -7.44 -4.25 13.67
C THR A 30 -8.44 -3.10 13.50
N PRO A 31 -9.74 -3.36 13.29
CA PRO A 31 -10.74 -2.29 13.18
C PRO A 31 -10.76 -1.32 14.37
N PRO A 32 -10.59 -1.76 15.63
CA PRO A 32 -10.46 -0.84 16.76
C PRO A 32 -9.21 0.07 16.67
N GLN A 33 -8.07 -0.46 16.26
CA GLN A 33 -6.84 0.34 16.09
C GLN A 33 -6.98 1.34 14.95
N LEU A 34 -7.62 0.94 13.85
CA LEU A 34 -7.94 1.83 12.74
C LEU A 34 -8.81 3.01 13.21
N LYS A 35 -9.84 2.72 14.01
CA LYS A 35 -10.70 3.74 14.62
C LYS A 35 -9.91 4.65 15.57
N GLN A 36 -9.02 4.11 16.39
CA GLN A 36 -8.18 4.90 17.29
C GLN A 36 -7.29 5.89 16.54
N ILE A 37 -6.65 5.47 15.45
CA ILE A 37 -5.84 6.36 14.62
C ILE A 37 -6.72 7.46 14.00
N ALA A 38 -7.89 7.08 13.45
CA ALA A 38 -8.82 8.06 12.87
C ALA A 38 -9.33 9.08 13.90
N ASP A 39 -9.69 8.62 15.10
CA ASP A 39 -10.15 9.48 16.19
C ASP A 39 -9.03 10.43 16.65
N ALA A 40 -7.80 9.93 16.80
CA ALA A 40 -6.63 10.73 17.22
C ALA A 40 -6.19 11.75 16.18
N LEU A 41 -6.33 11.43 14.88
CA LEU A 41 -6.13 12.39 13.80
C LEU A 41 -7.17 13.52 13.84
N ASN A 42 -8.45 13.16 14.02
CA ASN A 42 -9.55 14.13 14.05
C ASN A 42 -9.53 15.03 15.30
N SER A 43 -9.07 14.51 16.44
CA SER A 43 -8.95 15.28 17.68
C SER A 43 -7.70 16.15 17.75
N GLY A 44 -6.73 15.94 16.85
CA GLY A 44 -5.40 16.57 16.90
C GLY A 44 -4.49 16.01 17.99
N GLU A 45 -4.88 14.91 18.65
CA GLU A 45 -4.06 14.20 19.63
C GLU A 45 -2.82 13.59 18.97
N LEU A 46 -2.97 13.08 17.74
CA LEU A 46 -1.86 12.58 16.95
C LEU A 46 -1.21 13.73 16.18
N GLN A 47 -0.05 14.18 16.67
CA GLN A 47 0.78 15.13 15.95
C GLN A 47 1.42 14.46 14.74
N ILE A 48 1.13 15.00 13.56
CA ILE A 48 1.72 14.51 12.31
C ILE A 48 3.21 14.83 12.31
N LYS A 49 4.03 13.80 12.08
CA LYS A 49 5.48 13.93 11.87
C LYS A 49 5.82 13.75 10.38
N PRO A 50 6.88 14.38 9.86
CA PRO A 50 7.35 14.17 8.50
C PRO A 50 7.55 12.68 8.20
N ALA A 51 7.30 12.26 6.96
CA ALA A 51 7.45 10.86 6.57
C ALA A 51 8.86 10.32 6.91
N SER A 52 9.91 11.14 6.72
CA SER A 52 11.32 10.79 7.01
C SER A 52 11.62 10.54 8.49
N SER A 53 10.73 10.96 9.41
CA SER A 53 10.84 10.65 10.83
C SER A 53 10.47 9.19 11.16
N CYS A 54 9.84 8.48 10.21
CA CYS A 54 9.57 7.07 10.36
C CYS A 54 10.88 6.28 10.30
N SER A 55 11.17 5.49 11.34
CA SER A 55 12.41 4.71 11.43
C SER A 55 12.40 3.44 10.57
N ALA A 56 11.26 3.07 10.01
CA ALA A 56 11.12 1.86 9.19
C ALA A 56 11.50 2.12 7.73
N ASP A 57 12.54 1.45 7.25
CA ASP A 57 12.96 1.51 5.85
C ASP A 57 12.05 0.70 4.92
N ARG A 58 11.46 -0.41 5.40
CA ARG A 58 10.56 -1.26 4.62
C ARG A 58 9.54 -1.96 5.51
N PHE A 59 8.27 -1.90 5.13
CA PHE A 59 7.19 -2.61 5.83
C PHE A 59 5.99 -2.88 4.94
N VAL A 60 5.20 -3.89 5.31
CA VAL A 60 3.90 -4.16 4.72
C VAL A 60 2.84 -3.71 5.72
N PHE A 61 2.04 -2.72 5.33
CA PHE A 61 0.96 -2.18 6.12
C PHE A 61 -0.38 -2.73 5.64
N HIS A 62 -1.18 -3.27 6.55
CA HIS A 62 -2.45 -3.91 6.22
C HIS A 62 -3.57 -3.39 7.11
N PHE A 63 -4.65 -2.93 6.49
CA PHE A 63 -5.87 -2.52 7.17
C PHE A 63 -7.07 -2.76 6.25
N GLY A 64 -8.18 -3.22 6.85
CA GLY A 64 -9.38 -3.57 6.08
C GLY A 64 -9.09 -4.60 4.99
N GLY A 65 -9.35 -4.26 3.73
CA GLY A 65 -9.04 -5.06 2.54
C GLY A 65 -7.79 -4.61 1.77
N THR A 66 -7.01 -3.69 2.34
CA THR A 66 -5.91 -2.99 1.64
C THR A 66 -4.57 -3.38 2.23
N ILE A 67 -3.63 -3.77 1.37
CA ILE A 67 -2.22 -3.94 1.71
C ILE A 67 -1.43 -2.83 1.03
N ILE A 68 -0.48 -2.22 1.72
CA ILE A 68 0.48 -1.27 1.16
C ILE A 68 1.88 -1.78 1.49
N LEU A 69 2.68 -2.06 0.46
CA LEU A 69 4.11 -2.23 0.63
C LEU A 69 4.75 -0.84 0.62
N VAL A 70 5.48 -0.49 1.65
CA VAL A 70 6.13 0.83 1.81
C VAL A 70 7.63 0.61 1.90
N GLN A 71 8.39 1.34 1.10
CA GLN A 71 9.85 1.25 1.01
C GLN A 71 10.46 2.63 0.93
N LYS A 72 11.48 2.89 1.75
CA LYS A 72 12.19 4.16 1.74
C LYS A 72 12.87 4.36 0.39
N ASP A 73 12.70 5.54 -0.18
CA ASP A 73 13.39 5.91 -1.39
C ASP A 73 14.87 6.13 -1.08
N THR A 74 15.75 5.41 -1.77
CA THR A 74 17.21 5.55 -1.64
C THR A 74 17.81 6.20 -2.88
N THR A 75 16.97 6.81 -3.73
CA THR A 75 17.41 7.50 -4.94
C THR A 75 17.57 9.00 -4.65
N ASP A 76 18.23 9.75 -5.54
CA ASP A 76 18.32 11.21 -5.44
C ASP A 76 17.01 11.90 -5.90
N SER A 77 15.87 11.40 -5.44
CA SER A 77 14.55 11.98 -5.73
C SER A 77 14.05 12.86 -4.57
N SER A 78 12.98 13.61 -4.81
CA SER A 78 12.28 14.35 -3.75
C SER A 78 11.33 13.46 -2.93
N ALA A 79 11.13 12.21 -3.33
CA ALA A 79 10.32 11.26 -2.59
C ALA A 79 11.08 10.74 -1.37
N VAL A 80 10.35 10.48 -0.29
CA VAL A 80 10.90 9.85 0.91
C VAL A 80 10.61 8.35 0.89
N TYR A 81 9.46 7.96 0.36
CA TYR A 81 9.04 6.58 0.24
C TYR A 81 8.42 6.29 -1.13
N GLN A 82 8.71 5.10 -1.64
CA GLN A 82 7.94 4.44 -2.69
C GLN A 82 6.96 3.46 -2.04
N ALA A 83 5.79 3.31 -2.64
CA ALA A 83 4.75 2.44 -2.14
C ALA A 83 3.93 1.76 -3.24
N GLU A 84 3.42 0.58 -2.92
CA GLU A 84 2.49 -0.14 -3.79
C GLU A 84 1.27 -0.57 -2.98
N LEU A 85 0.11 0.00 -3.33
CA LEU A 85 -1.18 -0.40 -2.78
C LEU A 85 -1.71 -1.61 -3.57
N SER A 86 -1.99 -2.69 -2.85
CA SER A 86 -2.66 -3.89 -3.36
C SER A 86 -4.04 -4.02 -2.71
N TRP A 87 -5.08 -4.08 -3.54
CA TRP A 87 -6.47 -4.22 -3.09
C TRP A 87 -7.13 -5.46 -3.71
N GLU A 88 -7.67 -6.36 -2.86
CA GLU A 88 -8.37 -7.56 -3.34
C GLU A 88 -9.71 -7.15 -3.99
N THR A 89 -9.90 -7.55 -5.24
CA THR A 89 -11.04 -7.16 -6.08
C THR A 89 -11.61 -8.37 -6.81
N ASP A 90 -12.87 -8.30 -7.23
CA ASP A 90 -13.60 -9.45 -7.79
C ASP A 90 -13.32 -9.72 -9.28
N PHE A 91 -12.32 -9.06 -9.89
CA PHE A 91 -11.90 -9.37 -11.27
C PHE A 91 -11.34 -10.80 -11.39
N LEU A 92 -11.74 -11.51 -12.46
CA LEU A 92 -11.22 -12.83 -12.79
C LEU A 92 -9.74 -12.71 -13.20
N ALA A 93 -8.84 -13.37 -12.48
CA ALA A 93 -7.46 -13.53 -12.93
C ALA A 93 -7.45 -14.39 -14.22
N ILE A 94 -7.14 -13.78 -15.35
CA ILE A 94 -7.24 -14.36 -16.71
C ILE A 94 -6.39 -15.65 -16.85
N HIS A 95 -5.38 -15.85 -15.99
CA HIS A 95 -4.52 -17.04 -16.00
C HIS A 95 -4.77 -18.06 -14.88
N SER A 96 -5.75 -17.85 -14.00
CA SER A 96 -6.19 -18.88 -13.04
C SER A 96 -7.07 -19.91 -13.76
N THR A 97 -6.45 -20.84 -14.48
CA THR A 97 -7.12 -21.92 -15.22
C THR A 97 -7.97 -22.88 -14.34
N ARG A 98 -8.07 -22.65 -13.02
CA ARG A 98 -8.79 -23.55 -12.11
C ARG A 98 -9.67 -22.93 -11.03
N SER A 99 -9.82 -21.60 -10.95
CA SER A 99 -10.81 -21.06 -10.00
C SER A 99 -11.25 -19.65 -10.38
N LYS A 100 -12.54 -19.37 -10.20
CA LYS A 100 -13.15 -18.03 -10.15
C LYS A 100 -12.60 -17.27 -8.91
N GLY A 101 -11.29 -17.04 -8.88
CA GLY A 101 -10.60 -16.40 -7.77
C GLY A 101 -10.70 -14.88 -7.87
N LYS A 102 -10.71 -14.22 -6.70
CA LYS A 102 -10.51 -12.78 -6.60
C LYS A 102 -9.12 -12.40 -7.09
N GLY A 103 -9.00 -11.29 -7.81
CA GLY A 103 -7.75 -10.70 -8.25
C GLY A 103 -7.23 -9.61 -7.30
N PHE A 104 -6.12 -8.99 -7.66
CA PHE A 104 -5.60 -7.81 -6.97
C PHE A 104 -5.46 -6.64 -7.95
N TYR A 105 -5.83 -5.45 -7.47
CA TYR A 105 -5.59 -4.17 -8.12
C TYR A 105 -4.33 -3.53 -7.52
N PHE A 106 -3.41 -3.06 -8.36
CA PHE A 106 -2.13 -2.49 -7.94
C PHE A 106 -2.02 -1.01 -8.31
N ILE A 107 -1.64 -0.18 -7.35
CA ILE A 107 -1.33 1.24 -7.54
C ILE A 107 0.06 1.49 -7.00
N ALA A 108 1.00 1.81 -7.89
CA ALA A 108 2.31 2.31 -7.49
C ALA A 108 2.23 3.83 -7.28
N PHE A 109 2.86 4.31 -6.22
CA PHE A 109 2.94 5.74 -5.90
C PHE A 109 4.18 6.01 -5.05
N GLU A 110 4.56 7.27 -4.96
CA GLU A 110 5.60 7.76 -4.05
C GLU A 110 5.06 8.93 -3.24
N PHE A 111 5.67 9.21 -2.09
CA PHE A 111 5.30 10.36 -1.27
C PHE A 111 6.48 11.02 -0.59
N ASP A 112 6.38 12.34 -0.43
CA ASP A 112 7.38 13.19 0.21
C ASP A 112 7.17 13.31 1.73
N ASP A 113 7.94 14.20 2.37
CA ASP A 113 7.87 14.43 3.81
C ASP A 113 6.52 14.94 4.30
N ASP A 114 5.79 15.65 3.45
CA ASP A 114 4.45 16.19 3.73
C ASP A 114 3.33 15.20 3.40
N TYR A 115 3.70 13.99 2.96
CA TYR A 115 2.80 12.95 2.45
C TYR A 115 2.06 13.37 1.18
N GLN A 116 2.63 14.29 0.39
CA GLN A 116 2.12 14.59 -0.95
C GLN A 116 2.42 13.42 -1.86
N VAL A 117 1.38 12.91 -2.53
CA VAL A 117 1.46 11.70 -3.34
C VAL A 117 1.74 12.05 -4.79
N THR A 118 2.62 11.28 -5.42
CA THR A 118 2.76 11.22 -6.88
C THR A 118 2.50 9.80 -7.36
N LEU A 119 1.52 9.60 -8.25
CA LEU A 119 1.24 8.29 -8.83
C LEU A 119 2.38 7.86 -9.77
N LYS A 120 2.67 6.56 -9.79
CA LYS A 120 3.71 5.95 -10.62
C LYS A 120 3.11 4.87 -11.52
N GLU A 121 3.79 4.60 -12.62
CA GLU A 121 3.48 3.43 -13.44
C GLU A 121 3.78 2.15 -12.66
N THR A 122 2.99 1.11 -12.94
CA THR A 122 3.18 -0.24 -12.39
C THR A 122 3.23 -1.24 -13.53
N ASP A 123 4.10 -2.23 -13.40
CA ASP A 123 4.22 -3.38 -14.30
C ASP A 123 3.19 -4.48 -13.99
N LYS A 124 2.51 -4.39 -12.83
CA LYS A 124 1.49 -5.36 -12.38
C LYS A 124 0.11 -5.03 -12.95
N LEU A 125 0.05 -4.96 -14.28
CA LEU A 125 -1.16 -4.68 -15.03
C LEU A 125 -1.90 -5.98 -15.34
N LEU A 126 -3.23 -5.93 -15.34
CA LEU A 126 -4.09 -7.00 -15.85
C LEU A 126 -4.66 -6.55 -17.20
N GLU A 127 -4.63 -7.42 -18.21
CA GLU A 127 -5.00 -7.08 -19.60
C GLU A 127 -6.38 -6.40 -19.72
N ASP A 128 -7.36 -6.80 -18.90
CA ASP A 128 -8.73 -6.26 -18.93
C ASP A 128 -9.01 -5.16 -17.88
N GLN A 129 -7.99 -4.71 -17.13
CA GLN A 129 -8.18 -3.72 -16.08
C GLN A 129 -8.19 -2.31 -16.66
N VAL A 130 -9.38 -1.70 -16.72
CA VAL A 130 -9.53 -0.28 -17.00
C VAL A 130 -8.97 0.51 -15.80
N ARG A 131 -7.86 1.20 -16.02
CA ARG A 131 -7.26 2.09 -15.02
C ARG A 131 -7.79 3.50 -15.21
N ASN A 132 -8.22 4.11 -14.12
CA ASN A 132 -8.57 5.52 -14.08
C ASN A 132 -7.67 6.19 -13.04
N GLU A 133 -6.85 7.16 -13.47
CA GLU A 133 -5.96 7.90 -12.56
C GLU A 133 -6.72 8.63 -11.46
N GLU A 134 -7.91 9.17 -11.76
CA GLU A 134 -8.80 9.79 -10.77
C GLU A 134 -9.25 8.78 -9.72
N GLN A 135 -9.64 7.57 -10.16
CA GLN A 135 -10.01 6.49 -9.24
C GLN A 135 -8.80 6.01 -8.42
N ASN A 136 -7.61 5.95 -9.02
CA ASN A 136 -6.39 5.60 -8.29
C ASN A 136 -6.10 6.64 -7.22
N GLN A 137 -6.19 7.92 -7.57
CA GLN A 137 -5.99 9.01 -6.63
C GLN A 137 -7.00 8.95 -5.49
N GLU A 138 -8.29 8.73 -5.77
CA GLU A 138 -9.30 8.58 -4.73
C GLU A 138 -9.02 7.42 -3.75
N LEU A 139 -8.52 6.29 -4.26
CA LEU A 139 -8.17 5.14 -3.43
C LEU A 139 -6.97 5.44 -2.54
N ILE A 140 -5.98 6.15 -3.07
CA ILE A 140 -4.82 6.60 -2.31
C ILE A 140 -5.24 7.65 -1.27
N ASP A 141 -6.06 8.64 -1.62
CA ASP A 141 -6.55 9.68 -0.71
C ASP A 141 -7.32 9.09 0.49
N LYS A 142 -8.02 7.97 0.29
CA LYS A 142 -8.70 7.22 1.37
C LYS A 142 -7.72 6.45 2.26
N ALA A 143 -6.61 5.97 1.70
CA ALA A 143 -5.60 5.17 2.40
C ALA A 143 -4.57 6.02 3.14
N MET A 144 -4.17 7.15 2.57
CA MET A 144 -3.08 7.99 3.07
C MET A 144 -3.27 8.51 4.48
N PRO A 145 -4.46 8.97 4.93
CA PRO A 145 -4.64 9.41 6.31
C PRO A 145 -4.29 8.33 7.33
N VAL A 146 -4.65 7.07 7.03
CA VAL A 146 -4.38 5.93 7.90
C VAL A 146 -2.88 5.61 7.91
N LEU A 147 -2.24 5.58 6.74
CA LEU A 147 -0.80 5.35 6.63
C LEU A 147 0.00 6.46 7.32
N LYS A 148 -0.36 7.72 7.06
CA LYS A 148 0.22 8.92 7.68
C LYS A 148 0.11 8.92 9.20
N GLY A 149 -1.07 8.60 9.72
CA GLY A 149 -1.29 8.48 11.16
C GLY A 149 -0.46 7.33 11.76
N PHE A 150 -0.44 6.18 11.10
CA PHE A 150 0.38 5.05 11.55
C PHE A 150 1.87 5.40 11.59
N MET A 151 2.41 5.94 10.49
CA MET A 151 3.82 6.34 10.40
C MET A 151 4.16 7.37 11.47
N SER A 152 3.34 8.41 11.65
CA SER A 152 3.54 9.41 12.70
C SER A 152 3.55 8.82 14.11
N ALA A 153 2.72 7.80 14.37
CA ALA A 153 2.64 7.14 15.67
C ALA A 153 3.86 6.25 15.99
N ILE A 154 4.60 5.78 14.97
CA ILE A 154 5.79 4.94 15.14
C ILE A 154 7.11 5.70 14.94
N SER A 155 7.05 6.93 14.47
CA SER A 155 8.20 7.82 14.32
C SER A 155 8.77 8.20 15.70
N GLU A 156 10.10 8.22 15.81
CA GLU A 156 10.83 8.61 17.03
C GLU A 156 10.72 10.12 17.29
#